data_AF-A0A6A4FC30-F1
#
_entry.id   AF-A0A6A4FC30-F1
#
_cell.length_a   1.000
_cell.length_b   1.000
_cell.length_c   1.000
_cell.angle_alpha   90.00
_cell.angle_beta   90.00
_cell.angle_gamma   90.00
#
_symmetry.space_group_name_H-M   'P 1'
#
loop_
_entity.id
_entity.type
_entity.pdbx_description
1 polymer ?
#
loop_
_entity_poly.entity_id
_entity_poly.type
_entity_poly.pdbx_seq_one_letter_code
_entity_poly.pdbx_strand_id
1 'polypeptide(L)'
;MLSKPDKYGVRFYSVVGWDSLYVHALWDNASGDSQTTTPAQLYTNQFPSLYNTLLRDDVTVSAKSTTALWLVMVGHQSKMFRSPSGYRFVVSDNFYTRHTFAKAILAFTDGEVRTTGTVRLNVIGEWNKPAVEDSVRRVAEAARGEWEFVTVVDLEPGTKKKEVDHDKAQKQLPKALRSTYQPILQLADRSGYIIYKDCKVVIFYSNDLLATPTSRTLRGNSAEAVACCHGLYPIRRWTNDRVMHRKIFMAPAVIAMYNRFMNGVD
;
A
#
# COMPACT_ATOMS: atom_id res chain seq x y z
N MET A 1 11.43 8.18 20.14
CA MET A 1 10.19 7.49 19.70
C MET A 1 9.50 6.91 20.93
N LEU A 2 8.33 7.41 21.34
CA LEU A 2 7.71 7.12 22.65
C LEU A 2 7.42 5.64 22.92
N SER A 3 7.17 4.84 21.88
CA SER A 3 6.87 3.41 21.98
C SER A 3 8.08 2.48 21.76
N LYS A 4 9.28 3.04 21.57
CA LYS A 4 10.50 2.26 21.40
C LYS A 4 11.21 2.06 22.75
N PRO A 5 11.95 0.94 22.94
CA PRO A 5 12.71 0.71 24.16
C PRO A 5 13.68 1.85 24.48
N ASP A 6 14.34 2.37 23.44
CA ASP A 6 15.11 3.62 23.51
C ASP A 6 14.36 4.76 22.82
N LYS A 7 14.21 5.87 23.54
CA LYS A 7 13.55 7.07 23.04
C LYS A 7 14.45 7.86 22.11
N TYR A 8 15.76 7.78 22.27
CA TYR A 8 16.76 8.59 21.58
C TYR A 8 17.68 7.67 20.78
N GLY A 9 17.83 7.92 19.49
CA GLY A 9 18.68 7.09 18.65
C GLY A 9 18.58 7.48 17.19
N VAL A 10 19.49 6.91 16.41
CA VAL A 10 19.52 7.08 14.96
C VAL A 10 18.52 6.11 14.33
N ARG A 11 17.68 6.62 13.42
CA ARG A 11 16.72 5.80 12.70
C ARG A 11 17.33 5.33 11.39
N PHE A 12 17.44 4.02 11.26
CA PHE A 12 17.71 3.36 9.99
C PHE A 12 16.43 2.76 9.41
N TYR A 13 16.34 2.83 8.09
CA TYR A 13 15.43 2.03 7.30
C TYR A 13 16.19 0.82 6.75
N SER A 14 15.50 -0.31 6.62
CA SER A 14 16.11 -1.52 6.09
C SER A 14 15.15 -2.32 5.21
N VAL A 15 15.72 -2.95 4.18
CA VAL A 15 15.07 -4.01 3.39
C VAL A 15 15.75 -5.32 3.77
N VAL A 16 14.99 -6.26 4.33
CA VAL A 16 15.51 -7.48 4.93
C VAL A 16 14.91 -8.70 4.24
N GLY A 17 15.74 -9.67 3.89
CA GLY A 17 15.32 -10.95 3.35
C GLY A 17 14.62 -11.77 4.43
N TRP A 18 13.46 -12.34 4.08
CA TRP A 18 12.62 -13.07 5.01
C TRP A 18 13.31 -14.31 5.60
N ASP A 19 13.84 -15.20 4.75
CA ASP A 19 14.37 -16.49 5.20
C ASP A 19 15.77 -16.39 5.81
N SER A 20 16.60 -15.49 5.27
CA SER A 20 18.00 -15.35 5.67
C SER A 20 18.23 -14.28 6.74
N LEU A 21 17.23 -13.42 6.98
CA LEU A 21 17.36 -12.18 7.74
C LEU A 21 18.49 -11.28 7.21
N TYR A 22 18.88 -11.46 5.94
CA TYR A 22 19.94 -10.70 5.31
C TYR A 22 19.48 -9.28 5.01
N VAL A 23 20.28 -8.28 5.41
CA VAL A 23 19.99 -6.87 5.14
C VAL A 23 20.44 -6.52 3.73
N HIS A 24 19.49 -6.40 2.80
CA HIS A 24 19.76 -6.04 1.41
C HIS A 24 20.01 -4.55 1.20
N ALA A 25 19.40 -3.72 2.03
CA ALA A 25 19.62 -2.28 2.03
C ALA A 25 19.45 -1.76 3.46
N LEU A 26 20.33 -0.83 3.86
CA LEU A 26 20.26 -0.09 5.11
C LEU A 26 20.58 1.36 4.81
N TRP A 27 19.75 2.29 5.26
CA TRP A 27 20.00 3.72 5.08
C TRP A 27 19.46 4.53 6.24
N ASP A 28 20.13 5.62 6.60
CA ASP A 28 19.57 6.56 7.56
C ASP A 28 18.40 7.34 6.93
N ASN A 29 17.56 7.97 7.74
CA ASN A 29 16.52 8.85 7.21
C ASN A 29 16.96 10.30 7.07
N ALA A 30 18.26 10.58 7.23
CA ALA A 30 18.89 11.90 7.36
C ALA A 30 18.09 12.89 8.23
N SER A 31 17.44 12.41 9.29
CA SER A 31 16.62 13.27 10.14
C SER A 31 17.49 14.29 10.87
N GLY A 32 17.27 15.57 10.58
CA GLY A 32 18.06 16.68 11.14
C GLY A 32 19.17 17.17 10.23
N ASP A 33 19.32 16.58 9.03
CA ASP A 33 20.18 17.15 7.99
C ASP A 33 19.57 18.46 7.46
N SER A 34 20.40 19.50 7.39
CA SER A 34 20.04 20.83 6.88
C SER A 34 20.43 21.01 5.41
N GLN A 35 21.04 19.99 4.80
CA GLN A 35 21.37 20.02 3.37
C GLN A 35 20.13 20.06 2.49
N THR A 36 20.30 20.58 1.27
CA THR A 36 19.25 20.63 0.25
C THR A 36 19.01 19.28 -0.43
N THR A 37 19.88 18.30 -0.17
CA THR A 37 19.83 16.95 -0.70
C THR A 37 18.86 16.09 0.11
N THR A 38 18.02 15.35 -0.60
CA THR A 38 17.07 14.43 0.03
C THR A 38 17.74 13.08 0.32
N PRO A 39 17.25 12.29 1.30
CA PRO A 39 17.79 10.96 1.58
C PRO A 39 17.80 10.04 0.36
N ALA A 40 16.77 10.13 -0.49
CA ALA A 40 16.69 9.37 -1.74
C ALA A 40 17.80 9.77 -2.72
N GLN A 41 18.08 11.08 -2.86
CA GLN A 41 19.16 11.57 -3.71
C GLN A 41 20.53 11.09 -3.21
N LEU A 42 20.78 11.16 -1.89
CA LEU A 42 22.02 10.65 -1.30
C LEU A 42 22.20 9.16 -1.60
N TYR A 43 21.14 8.36 -1.45
CA TYR A 43 21.15 6.94 -1.80
C TYR A 43 21.44 6.71 -3.29
N THR A 44 20.75 7.42 -4.18
CA THR A 44 20.94 7.28 -5.63
C THR A 44 22.27 7.82 -6.13
N ASN A 45 22.92 8.74 -5.41
CA ASN A 45 24.27 9.19 -5.74
C ASN A 45 25.30 8.08 -5.51
N GLN A 46 25.08 7.22 -4.51
CA GLN A 46 25.91 6.04 -4.29
C GLN A 46 25.60 4.90 -5.29
N PHE A 47 24.36 4.85 -5.79
CA PHE A 47 23.90 3.85 -6.76
C PHE A 47 23.26 4.51 -8.00
N PRO A 48 24.06 5.09 -8.92
CA PRO A 48 23.55 5.94 -10.01
C PRO A 48 22.54 5.28 -10.96
N SER A 49 22.57 3.95 -11.11
CA SER A 49 21.60 3.21 -11.93
C SER A 49 20.15 3.35 -11.42
N LEU A 50 19.98 3.61 -10.12
CA LEU A 50 18.66 3.80 -9.50
C LEU A 50 18.10 5.19 -9.79
N TYR A 51 18.96 6.20 -9.99
CA TYR A 51 18.54 7.58 -10.27
C TYR A 51 17.69 7.67 -11.54
N ASN A 52 18.19 7.10 -12.63
CA ASN A 52 17.48 7.11 -13.91
C ASN A 52 16.14 6.36 -13.84
N THR A 53 16.07 5.30 -13.02
CA THR A 53 14.82 4.55 -12.82
C THR A 53 13.80 5.38 -12.04
N LEU A 54 14.25 6.13 -11.02
CA LEU A 54 13.39 7.02 -10.23
C LEU A 54 12.82 8.19 -11.06
N LEU A 55 13.50 8.60 -12.12
CA LEU A 55 13.08 9.70 -13.00
C LEU A 55 12.15 9.28 -14.14
N ARG A 56 11.81 7.99 -14.28
CA ARG A 56 10.89 7.55 -15.33
C ARG A 56 9.49 8.15 -15.11
N ASP A 57 8.82 8.50 -16.20
CA ASP A 57 7.48 9.12 -16.17
C ASP A 57 6.40 8.21 -15.56
N ASP A 58 6.59 6.89 -15.63
CA ASP A 58 5.68 5.89 -15.06
C ASP A 58 5.88 5.64 -13.56
N VAL A 59 6.96 6.18 -12.97
CA VAL A 59 7.25 6.10 -11.53
C VAL A 59 6.66 7.32 -10.83
N THR A 60 5.40 7.21 -10.41
CA THR A 60 4.61 8.32 -9.84
C THR A 60 4.92 8.60 -8.36
N VAL A 61 6.19 8.81 -8.01
CA VAL A 61 6.65 9.21 -6.67
C VAL A 61 7.60 10.39 -6.79
N SER A 62 7.34 11.46 -6.05
CA SER A 62 8.26 12.59 -5.98
C SER A 62 9.58 12.15 -5.38
N ALA A 63 10.69 12.41 -6.08
CA ALA A 63 12.05 12.14 -5.61
C ALA A 63 12.38 12.81 -4.27
N LYS A 64 11.66 13.89 -3.92
CA LYS A 64 11.82 14.60 -2.64
C LYS A 64 11.03 13.98 -1.49
N SER A 65 10.18 12.99 -1.76
CA SER A 65 9.37 12.36 -0.72
C SER A 65 10.17 11.32 0.07
N THR A 66 9.80 11.10 1.33
CA THR A 66 10.35 10.01 2.16
C THR A 66 10.13 8.62 1.55
N THR A 67 9.12 8.50 0.68
CA THR A 67 8.81 7.25 -0.03
C THR A 67 9.71 6.99 -1.21
N ALA A 68 10.34 8.02 -1.78
CA ALA A 68 11.37 7.82 -2.79
C ALA A 68 12.54 7.00 -2.23
N LEU A 69 12.95 7.26 -0.99
CA LEU A 69 14.01 6.47 -0.34
C LEU A 69 13.62 4.99 -0.25
N TRP A 70 12.41 4.70 0.23
CA TRP A 70 11.92 3.32 0.30
C TRP A 70 11.82 2.65 -1.06
N LEU A 71 11.33 3.39 -2.05
CA LEU A 71 11.23 2.91 -3.42
C LEU A 71 12.60 2.52 -3.97
N VAL A 72 13.61 3.37 -3.81
CA VAL A 72 14.97 3.07 -4.31
C VAL A 72 15.62 1.94 -3.51
N MET A 73 15.40 1.83 -2.20
CA MET A 73 15.95 0.74 -1.41
C MET A 73 15.38 -0.63 -1.79
N VAL A 74 14.05 -0.72 -1.96
CA VAL A 74 13.40 -1.97 -2.42
C VAL A 74 13.74 -2.26 -3.88
N GLY A 75 13.78 -1.22 -4.71
CA GLY A 75 14.17 -1.31 -6.11
C GLY A 75 15.62 -1.76 -6.29
N HIS A 76 16.53 -1.31 -5.42
CA HIS A 76 17.94 -1.67 -5.45
C HIS A 76 18.14 -3.19 -5.33
N GLN A 77 17.46 -3.81 -4.36
CA GLN A 77 17.49 -5.27 -4.22
C GLN A 77 17.08 -5.98 -5.52
N SER A 78 16.05 -5.47 -6.20
CA SER A 78 15.54 -6.09 -7.44
C SER A 78 16.44 -5.88 -8.64
N LYS A 79 17.14 -4.74 -8.70
CA LYS A 79 18.13 -4.49 -9.75
C LYS A 79 19.42 -5.30 -9.53
N MET A 80 19.84 -5.51 -8.28
CA MET A 80 21.03 -6.31 -7.96
C MET A 80 20.78 -7.82 -8.05
N PHE A 81 19.64 -8.27 -7.54
CA PHE A 81 19.30 -9.68 -7.41
C PHE A 81 17.91 -9.91 -8.01
N ARG A 82 17.84 -10.03 -9.34
CA ARG A 82 16.56 -10.35 -9.99
C ARG A 82 16.03 -11.68 -9.47
N SER A 83 14.75 -11.70 -9.11
CA SER A 83 14.09 -12.95 -8.74
C SER A 83 14.04 -13.88 -9.96
N PRO A 84 14.46 -15.17 -9.83
CA PRO A 84 14.35 -16.13 -10.92
C PRO A 84 12.91 -16.34 -11.42
N SER A 85 11.92 -16.14 -10.56
CA SER A 85 10.50 -16.23 -10.91
C SER A 85 9.93 -14.94 -11.52
N GLY A 86 10.72 -13.86 -11.58
CA GLY A 86 10.20 -12.53 -11.93
C GLY A 86 9.17 -12.01 -10.92
N TYR A 87 9.15 -12.56 -9.71
CA TYR A 87 8.21 -12.21 -8.66
C TYR A 87 8.95 -12.04 -7.34
N ARG A 88 8.71 -10.91 -6.68
CA ARG A 88 9.12 -10.64 -5.30
C ARG A 88 7.97 -9.99 -4.54
N PHE A 89 7.92 -10.30 -3.25
CA PHE A 89 6.89 -9.84 -2.37
C PHE A 89 7.47 -9.03 -1.20
N VAL A 90 6.90 -7.87 -0.92
CA VAL A 90 7.36 -6.95 0.13
C VAL A 90 6.23 -6.67 1.12
N VAL A 91 6.49 -6.90 2.39
CA VAL A 91 5.56 -6.59 3.48
C VAL A 91 6.04 -5.33 4.18
N SER A 92 5.14 -4.38 4.40
CA SER A 92 5.48 -3.15 5.14
C SER A 92 4.41 -2.77 6.15
N ASP A 93 4.78 -1.96 7.14
CA ASP A 93 3.85 -1.42 8.11
C ASP A 93 2.97 -0.30 7.51
N ASN A 94 2.13 0.31 8.37
CA ASN A 94 1.21 1.37 7.98
C ASN A 94 1.85 2.72 7.64
N PHE A 95 3.16 2.87 7.82
CA PHE A 95 3.85 4.11 7.46
C PHE A 95 4.20 4.13 5.97
N TYR A 96 4.52 2.96 5.39
CA TYR A 96 5.00 2.86 4.00
C TYR A 96 3.93 2.36 3.03
N THR A 97 2.99 1.56 3.50
CA THR A 97 2.02 0.91 2.61
C THR A 97 1.00 1.90 2.10
N ARG A 98 0.95 2.05 0.77
CA ARG A 98 -0.08 2.81 0.06
C ARG A 98 -0.11 2.46 -1.42
N HIS A 99 -1.25 2.70 -2.06
CA HIS A 99 -1.44 2.39 -3.46
C HIS A 99 -0.42 3.08 -4.40
N THR A 100 -0.13 4.36 -4.15
CA THR A 100 0.85 5.11 -4.96
C THR A 100 2.27 4.53 -4.86
N PHE A 101 2.66 4.01 -3.69
CA PHE A 101 3.93 3.33 -3.51
C PHE A 101 3.93 2.00 -4.26
N ALA A 102 2.86 1.22 -4.14
CA ALA A 102 2.72 -0.07 -4.81
C ALA A 102 2.78 0.04 -6.34
N LYS A 103 2.13 1.06 -6.93
CA LYS A 103 2.24 1.37 -8.36
C LYS A 103 3.66 1.75 -8.75
N ALA A 104 4.28 2.63 -7.98
CA ALA A 104 5.63 3.10 -8.28
C ALA A 104 6.67 1.98 -8.18
N ILE A 105 6.59 1.09 -7.19
CA ILE A 105 7.54 -0.04 -7.08
C ILE A 105 7.33 -1.06 -8.19
N LEU A 106 6.09 -1.30 -8.60
CA LEU A 106 5.81 -2.18 -9.73
C LEU A 106 6.42 -1.63 -11.02
N ALA A 107 6.26 -0.32 -11.29
CA ALA A 107 6.90 0.35 -12.44
C ALA A 107 8.43 0.34 -12.33
N PHE A 108 8.98 0.69 -11.15
CA PHE A 108 10.42 0.76 -10.90
C PHE A 108 11.12 -0.59 -11.11
N THR A 109 10.45 -1.68 -10.74
CA THR A 109 10.98 -3.05 -10.79
C THR A 109 10.49 -3.85 -11.98
N ASP A 110 9.92 -3.18 -12.99
CA ASP A 110 9.49 -3.80 -14.24
C ASP A 110 8.50 -4.97 -14.00
N GLY A 111 7.62 -4.83 -13.01
CA GLY A 111 6.61 -5.82 -12.66
C GLY A 111 7.03 -6.87 -11.63
N GLU A 112 8.29 -6.87 -11.18
CA GLU A 112 8.81 -7.90 -10.27
C GLU A 112 8.21 -7.80 -8.87
N VAL A 113 8.21 -6.60 -8.28
CA VAL A 113 7.87 -6.40 -6.87
C VAL A 113 6.41 -6.02 -6.68
N ARG A 114 5.74 -6.77 -5.81
CA ARG A 114 4.41 -6.47 -5.27
C ARG A 114 4.49 -6.30 -3.75
N THR A 115 3.50 -5.65 -3.16
CA THR A 115 3.51 -5.29 -1.75
C THR A 115 2.17 -5.46 -1.07
N THR A 116 2.20 -5.85 0.21
CA THR A 116 1.07 -5.71 1.13
C THR A 116 1.50 -5.01 2.41
N GLY A 117 0.52 -4.48 3.11
CA GLY A 117 0.70 -4.02 4.46
C GLY A 117 -0.58 -3.47 5.06
N THR A 118 -0.49 -3.06 6.31
CA THR A 118 -1.56 -2.28 6.93
C THR A 118 -1.54 -0.85 6.41
N VAL A 119 -2.67 -0.14 6.41
CA VAL A 119 -2.78 1.24 5.90
C VAL A 119 -3.55 2.09 6.90
N ARG A 120 -3.13 3.33 7.09
CA ARG A 120 -3.90 4.30 7.87
C ARG A 120 -4.98 4.94 6.99
N LEU A 121 -6.18 5.07 7.53
CA LEU A 121 -7.30 5.66 6.79
C LEU A 121 -7.00 7.07 6.25
N ASN A 122 -6.21 7.87 6.98
CA ASN A 122 -5.85 9.24 6.59
C ASN A 122 -4.81 9.34 5.46
N VAL A 123 -4.16 8.24 5.07
CA VAL A 123 -3.22 8.22 3.94
C VAL A 123 -3.83 7.62 2.67
N ILE A 124 -5.09 7.16 2.72
CA ILE A 124 -5.82 6.68 1.55
C ILE A 124 -6.20 7.88 0.69
N GLY A 125 -5.93 7.77 -0.61
CA GLY A 125 -6.22 8.83 -1.58
C GLY A 125 -7.72 9.14 -1.68
N GLU A 126 -8.04 10.37 -2.05
CA GLU A 126 -9.40 10.91 -2.09
C GLU A 126 -10.40 10.03 -2.86
N TRP A 127 -9.98 9.43 -3.98
CA TRP A 127 -10.84 8.59 -4.83
C TRP A 127 -11.15 7.23 -4.22
N ASN A 128 -10.35 6.78 -3.27
CA ASN A 128 -10.51 5.48 -2.60
C ASN A 128 -11.10 5.59 -1.20
N LYS A 129 -10.88 6.73 -0.54
CA LYS A 129 -11.24 6.93 0.86
C LYS A 129 -12.73 6.75 1.15
N PRO A 130 -13.70 7.29 0.37
CA PRO A 130 -15.13 7.12 0.69
C PRO A 130 -15.57 5.64 0.74
N ALA A 131 -15.18 4.84 -0.26
CA ALA A 131 -15.54 3.42 -0.30
C ALA A 131 -14.93 2.63 0.86
N VAL A 132 -13.70 2.99 1.26
CA VAL A 132 -13.04 2.37 2.42
C VAL A 132 -13.70 2.82 3.73
N GLU A 133 -14.08 4.08 3.89
CA GLU A 133 -14.80 4.59 5.08
C GLU A 133 -16.16 3.90 5.25
N ASP A 134 -16.90 3.73 4.16
CA ASP A 134 -18.17 3.00 4.15
C ASP A 134 -17.99 1.55 4.60
N SER A 135 -16.94 0.89 4.10
CA SER A 135 -16.60 -0.47 4.47
C SER A 135 -16.15 -0.57 5.93
N VAL A 136 -15.33 0.37 6.40
CA VAL A 136 -14.92 0.47 7.82
C VAL A 136 -16.12 0.59 8.73
N ARG A 137 -17.13 1.41 8.37
CA ARG A 137 -18.37 1.54 9.16
C ARG A 137 -19.11 0.20 9.27
N ARG A 138 -19.33 -0.49 8.15
CA ARG A 138 -20.01 -1.79 8.13
C ARG A 138 -19.24 -2.85 8.92
N VAL A 139 -17.93 -2.95 8.70
CA VAL A 139 -17.08 -3.94 9.36
C VAL A 139 -16.87 -3.62 10.85
N ALA A 140 -16.98 -2.36 11.27
CA ALA A 140 -16.89 -2.00 12.69
C ALA A 140 -18.02 -2.64 13.54
N GLU A 141 -19.20 -2.82 12.95
CA GLU A 141 -20.37 -3.43 13.59
C GLU A 141 -20.42 -4.96 13.43
N ALA A 142 -19.57 -5.51 12.55
CA ALA A 142 -19.49 -6.93 12.25
C ALA A 142 -18.85 -7.76 13.37
N ALA A 143 -19.04 -9.09 13.29
CA ALA A 143 -18.37 -10.02 14.20
C ALA A 143 -16.86 -10.07 13.95
N ARG A 144 -16.08 -10.38 14.99
CA ARG A 144 -14.63 -10.58 14.84
C ARG A 144 -14.35 -11.71 13.86
N GLY A 145 -13.43 -11.46 12.92
CA GLY A 145 -13.10 -12.35 11.81
C GLY A 145 -13.82 -12.00 10.50
N GLU A 146 -14.86 -11.16 10.55
CA GLU A 146 -15.53 -10.69 9.34
C GLU A 146 -14.71 -9.61 8.63
N TRP A 147 -14.90 -9.52 7.32
CA TRP A 147 -14.16 -8.61 6.49
C TRP A 147 -14.92 -8.25 5.22
N GLU A 148 -14.51 -7.14 4.61
CA GLU A 148 -14.95 -6.70 3.30
C GLU A 148 -13.73 -6.37 2.44
N PHE A 149 -13.95 -6.47 1.14
CA PHE A 149 -12.96 -6.16 0.13
C PHE A 149 -13.38 -4.90 -0.63
N VAL A 150 -12.46 -3.96 -0.84
CA VAL A 150 -12.68 -2.75 -1.64
C VAL A 150 -11.62 -2.68 -2.72
N THR A 151 -12.03 -2.82 -3.98
CA THR A 151 -11.15 -2.69 -5.15
C THR A 151 -10.59 -1.30 -5.19
N VAL A 152 -9.32 -1.11 -5.55
CA VAL A 152 -8.74 0.23 -5.72
C VAL A 152 -9.15 0.81 -7.07
N VAL A 153 -9.25 2.13 -7.17
CA VAL A 153 -9.44 2.85 -8.44
C VAL A 153 -8.30 3.81 -8.68
N ASP A 154 -8.00 3.95 -9.96
CA ASP A 154 -7.12 4.93 -10.55
C ASP A 154 -7.91 5.98 -11.33
N LEU A 155 -7.31 7.16 -11.47
CA LEU A 155 -7.76 8.15 -12.44
C LEU A 155 -7.30 7.73 -13.84
N GLU A 156 -8.15 7.98 -14.84
CA GLU A 156 -7.75 7.79 -16.23
C GLU A 156 -6.48 8.62 -16.57
N PRO A 157 -5.56 8.08 -17.39
CA PRO A 157 -4.43 8.84 -17.89
C PRO A 157 -4.83 10.20 -18.47
N GLY A 158 -4.06 11.24 -18.15
CA GLY A 158 -4.30 12.60 -18.66
C GLY A 158 -5.46 13.36 -17.99
N THR A 159 -6.04 12.85 -16.91
CA THR A 159 -7.14 13.50 -16.17
C THR A 159 -6.89 14.99 -15.88
N LYS A 160 -5.68 15.38 -15.45
CA LYS A 160 -5.34 16.80 -15.18
C LYS A 160 -5.50 17.69 -16.41
N LYS A 161 -5.15 17.19 -17.59
CA LYS A 161 -5.31 17.96 -18.83
C LYS A 161 -6.79 18.10 -19.17
N LYS A 162 -7.57 17.02 -19.04
CA LYS A 162 -9.02 17.02 -19.25
C LYS A 162 -9.74 17.96 -18.28
N GLU A 163 -9.32 18.01 -17.02
CA GLU A 163 -9.83 18.94 -16.01
C GLU A 163 -9.55 20.39 -16.38
N VAL A 164 -8.31 20.72 -16.77
CA VAL A 164 -7.95 22.07 -17.22
C VAL A 164 -8.76 22.50 -18.46
N ASP A 165 -8.95 21.58 -19.41
CA ASP A 165 -9.71 21.86 -20.63
C ASP A 165 -11.21 22.01 -20.33
N HIS A 166 -11.76 21.21 -19.40
CA HIS A 166 -13.12 21.38 -18.87
C HIS A 166 -13.28 22.74 -18.20
N ASP A 167 -12.38 23.11 -17.29
CA ASP A 167 -12.45 24.39 -16.56
C ASP A 167 -12.39 25.60 -17.49
N LYS A 168 -11.57 25.52 -18.55
CA LYS A 168 -11.54 26.55 -19.61
C LYS A 168 -12.88 26.64 -20.33
N ALA A 169 -13.51 25.51 -20.67
CA ALA A 169 -14.83 25.49 -21.29
C ALA A 169 -15.91 26.05 -20.35
N GLN A 170 -15.89 25.68 -19.06
CA GLN A 170 -16.85 26.16 -18.05
C GLN A 170 -16.77 27.68 -17.84
N LYS A 171 -15.58 28.29 -17.98
CA LYS A 171 -15.43 29.76 -17.87
C LYS A 171 -16.22 30.50 -18.94
N GLN A 172 -16.43 29.90 -20.12
CA GLN A 172 -17.21 30.50 -21.21
C GLN A 172 -18.73 30.40 -20.99
N LEU A 173 -19.18 29.56 -20.06
CA LEU A 173 -20.59 29.38 -19.75
C LEU A 173 -21.06 30.40 -18.69
N PRO A 174 -22.32 30.87 -18.76
CA PRO A 174 -22.97 31.59 -17.67
C PRO A 174 -22.88 30.79 -16.36
N LYS A 175 -22.71 31.49 -15.22
CA LYS A 175 -22.49 30.86 -13.91
C LYS A 175 -23.54 29.79 -13.55
N ALA A 176 -24.79 29.99 -13.97
CA ALA A 176 -25.89 29.06 -13.73
C ALA A 176 -25.79 27.73 -14.51
N LEU A 177 -25.00 27.68 -15.58
CA LEU A 177 -24.81 26.50 -16.43
C LEU A 177 -23.46 25.80 -16.19
N ARG A 178 -22.67 26.28 -15.23
CA ARG A 178 -21.35 25.69 -14.94
C ARG A 178 -21.50 24.38 -14.17
N SER A 179 -20.67 23.42 -14.52
CA SER A 179 -20.59 22.09 -13.90
C SER A 179 -19.18 21.79 -13.43
N THR A 180 -19.07 20.97 -12.37
CA THR A 180 -17.78 20.47 -11.87
C THR A 180 -17.28 19.33 -12.75
N TYR A 181 -15.98 19.30 -13.01
CA TYR A 181 -15.35 18.18 -13.69
C TYR A 181 -15.56 16.88 -12.89
N GLN A 182 -15.97 15.81 -13.57
CA GLN A 182 -16.14 14.49 -12.98
C GLN A 182 -15.11 13.55 -13.61
N PRO A 183 -14.05 13.14 -12.88
CA PRO A 183 -13.05 12.26 -13.43
C PRO A 183 -13.61 10.86 -13.65
N ILE A 184 -13.09 10.20 -14.69
CA ILE A 184 -13.37 8.79 -14.95
C ILE A 184 -12.45 7.96 -14.06
N LEU A 185 -13.07 7.11 -13.22
CA LEU A 185 -12.39 6.17 -12.34
C LEU A 185 -12.31 4.80 -13.02
N GLN A 186 -11.12 4.21 -13.01
CA GLN A 186 -10.87 2.87 -13.54
C GLN A 186 -10.45 1.95 -12.40
N LEU A 187 -10.91 0.69 -12.41
CA LEU A 187 -10.45 -0.29 -11.42
C LEU A 187 -8.96 -0.55 -11.63
N ALA A 188 -8.19 -0.45 -10.55
CA ALA A 188 -6.76 -0.74 -10.57
C ALA A 188 -6.55 -2.26 -10.66
N ASP A 189 -5.63 -2.68 -11.54
CA ASP A 189 -5.38 -4.09 -11.77
C ASP A 189 -4.87 -4.77 -10.48
N ARG A 190 -5.52 -5.87 -10.10
CA ARG A 190 -5.17 -6.77 -9.00
C ARG A 190 -4.81 -6.05 -7.70
N SER A 191 -5.49 -4.93 -7.44
CA SER A 191 -5.20 -4.05 -6.32
C SER A 191 -6.45 -3.75 -5.49
N GLY A 192 -6.30 -3.80 -4.16
CA GLY A 192 -7.45 -3.60 -3.28
C GLY A 192 -7.08 -3.38 -1.82
N TYR A 193 -8.09 -2.94 -1.08
CA TYR A 193 -8.10 -2.86 0.37
C TYR A 193 -8.90 -4.02 0.95
N ILE A 194 -8.44 -4.55 2.07
CA ILE A 194 -9.15 -5.57 2.84
C ILE A 194 -9.42 -4.94 4.21
N ILE A 195 -10.70 -4.75 4.53
CA ILE A 195 -11.16 -4.16 5.78
C ILE A 195 -11.54 -5.33 6.68
N TYR A 196 -10.75 -5.58 7.72
CA TYR A 196 -10.88 -6.76 8.58
C TYR A 196 -11.23 -6.38 10.01
N LYS A 197 -12.22 -7.07 10.58
CA LYS A 197 -12.60 -6.92 11.99
C LYS A 197 -11.75 -7.84 12.86
N ASP A 198 -10.79 -7.27 13.58
CA ASP A 198 -10.12 -7.93 14.70
C ASP A 198 -10.71 -7.45 16.04
N CYS A 199 -9.87 -7.23 17.08
CA CYS A 199 -10.26 -6.44 18.25
C CYS A 199 -10.65 -5.00 17.86
N LYS A 200 -10.06 -4.49 16.78
CA LYS A 200 -10.36 -3.23 16.10
C LYS A 200 -10.45 -3.48 14.60
N VAL A 201 -11.02 -2.53 13.86
CA VAL A 201 -10.98 -2.58 12.40
C VAL A 201 -9.56 -2.26 11.94
N VAL A 202 -9.01 -3.13 11.09
CA VAL A 202 -7.69 -2.97 10.48
C VAL A 202 -7.85 -2.94 8.97
N ILE A 203 -7.19 -1.98 8.32
CA ILE A 203 -7.20 -1.83 6.87
C ILE A 203 -5.88 -2.39 6.35
N PHE A 204 -5.98 -3.36 5.44
CA PHE A 204 -4.86 -3.87 4.67
C PHE A 204 -4.96 -3.38 3.23
N TYR A 205 -3.82 -3.30 2.55
CA TYR A 205 -3.73 -3.05 1.12
C TYR A 205 -2.88 -4.15 0.46
N SER A 206 -3.21 -4.50 -0.78
CA SER A 206 -2.37 -5.37 -1.61
C SER A 206 -2.48 -4.98 -3.08
N ASN A 207 -1.36 -5.05 -3.83
CA ASN A 207 -1.36 -5.14 -5.31
C ASN A 207 -0.95 -6.53 -5.83
N ASP A 208 -1.04 -7.53 -4.97
CA ASP A 208 -0.81 -8.93 -5.30
C ASP A 208 -2.10 -9.74 -5.17
N LEU A 209 -3.20 -9.24 -5.74
CA LEU A 209 -4.43 -10.03 -5.81
C LEU A 209 -4.35 -11.02 -6.97
N LEU A 210 -5.09 -12.11 -6.86
CA LEU A 210 -5.14 -13.13 -7.91
C LEU A 210 -5.82 -12.60 -9.19
N ALA A 211 -6.85 -11.77 -9.02
CA ALA A 211 -7.64 -11.20 -10.09
C ALA A 211 -8.12 -9.78 -9.75
N THR A 212 -8.54 -9.04 -10.77
CA THR A 212 -9.22 -7.75 -10.62
C THR A 212 -10.71 -8.00 -10.38
N PRO A 213 -11.25 -7.57 -9.24
CA PRO A 213 -12.65 -7.78 -8.91
C PRO A 213 -13.58 -7.04 -9.88
N THR A 214 -14.76 -7.62 -10.12
CA THR A 214 -15.79 -7.10 -11.01
C THR A 214 -16.55 -5.90 -10.46
N SER A 215 -16.51 -5.71 -9.13
CA SER A 215 -17.21 -4.62 -8.46
C SER A 215 -16.29 -3.86 -7.50
N ARG A 216 -16.73 -2.66 -7.11
CA ARG A 216 -15.97 -1.78 -6.23
C ARG A 216 -15.83 -2.34 -4.82
N THR A 217 -16.85 -3.01 -4.31
CA THR A 217 -16.89 -3.54 -2.96
C THR A 217 -17.50 -4.93 -2.97
N LEU A 218 -16.80 -5.89 -2.38
CA LEU A 218 -17.27 -7.26 -2.22
C LEU A 218 -17.37 -7.62 -0.73
N ARG A 219 -18.37 -8.43 -0.40
CA ARG A 219 -18.47 -9.05 0.93
C ARG A 219 -17.40 -10.14 1.07
N GLY A 220 -16.78 -10.26 2.24
CA GLY A 220 -15.70 -11.24 2.46
C GLY A 220 -16.13 -12.71 2.36
N ASN A 221 -17.43 -13.00 2.35
CA ASN A 221 -17.94 -14.34 2.13
C ASN A 221 -18.28 -14.65 0.66
N SER A 222 -18.10 -13.69 -0.26
CA SER A 222 -18.31 -13.97 -1.68
C SER A 222 -17.17 -14.82 -2.22
N ALA A 223 -17.49 -15.77 -3.11
CA ALA A 223 -16.49 -16.63 -3.74
C ALA A 223 -15.43 -15.81 -4.49
N GLU A 224 -15.86 -14.71 -5.12
CA GLU A 224 -14.98 -13.78 -5.82
C GLU A 224 -13.99 -13.08 -4.88
N ALA A 225 -14.45 -12.55 -3.74
CA ALA A 225 -13.57 -11.87 -2.79
C ALA A 225 -12.52 -12.83 -2.24
N VAL A 226 -12.96 -14.04 -1.89
CA VAL A 226 -12.08 -15.12 -1.41
C VAL A 226 -11.05 -15.48 -2.48
N ALA A 227 -11.46 -15.70 -3.73
CA ALA A 227 -10.56 -16.02 -4.83
C ALA A 227 -9.55 -14.89 -5.09
N CYS A 228 -10.00 -13.63 -5.13
CA CYS A 228 -9.13 -12.47 -5.35
C CYS A 228 -8.03 -12.37 -4.28
N CYS A 229 -8.32 -12.77 -3.04
CA CYS A 229 -7.38 -12.72 -1.92
C CYS A 229 -6.54 -14.00 -1.73
N HIS A 230 -6.42 -14.86 -2.75
CA HIS A 230 -5.72 -16.15 -2.71
C HIS A 230 -6.31 -17.16 -1.70
N GLY A 231 -7.62 -17.07 -1.46
CA GLY A 231 -8.33 -17.94 -0.55
C GLY A 231 -8.32 -17.44 0.91
N LEU A 232 -8.77 -18.32 1.79
CA LEU A 232 -8.79 -18.09 3.24
C LEU A 232 -7.77 -19.00 3.93
N TYR A 233 -7.14 -18.47 4.96
CA TYR A 233 -6.16 -19.17 5.76
C TYR A 233 -6.48 -19.02 7.25
N PRO A 234 -6.30 -20.08 8.07
CA PRO A 234 -6.57 -20.00 9.49
C PRO A 234 -5.53 -19.13 10.21
N ILE A 235 -5.99 -18.13 10.96
CA ILE A 235 -5.17 -17.36 11.91
C ILE A 235 -5.66 -17.61 13.33
N ARG A 236 -4.73 -17.65 14.29
CA ARG A 236 -5.04 -17.85 15.71
C ARG A 236 -4.93 -16.53 16.45
N ARG A 237 -5.97 -16.15 17.19
CA ARG A 237 -6.03 -14.89 17.94
C ARG A 237 -6.48 -15.11 19.37
N TRP A 238 -5.94 -14.31 20.29
CA TRP A 238 -6.43 -14.23 21.67
C TRP A 238 -7.81 -13.58 21.70
N THR A 239 -8.75 -14.17 22.43
CA THR A 239 -10.06 -13.57 22.68
C THR A 239 -10.06 -12.89 24.05
N ASN A 240 -10.74 -11.74 24.14
CA ASN A 240 -10.68 -10.83 25.30
C ASN A 240 -11.19 -11.45 26.61
N ASP A 241 -11.75 -12.65 26.55
CA ASP A 241 -12.44 -13.35 27.64
C ASP A 241 -11.57 -14.41 28.34
N ARG A 242 -10.52 -14.97 27.71
CA ARG A 242 -9.65 -15.98 28.36
C ARG A 242 -8.21 -15.96 27.85
N VAL A 243 -7.27 -15.63 28.74
CA VAL A 243 -5.80 -15.60 28.53
C VAL A 243 -5.21 -16.96 28.10
N MET A 244 -6.01 -18.03 28.05
CA MET A 244 -5.54 -19.39 27.71
C MET A 244 -6.17 -20.00 26.45
N HIS A 245 -7.09 -19.32 25.76
CA HIS A 245 -7.69 -19.87 24.54
C HIS A 245 -7.50 -18.94 23.34
N ARG A 246 -6.97 -19.51 22.26
CA ARG A 246 -6.92 -18.86 20.95
C ARG A 246 -8.09 -19.36 20.11
N LYS A 247 -8.87 -18.44 19.55
CA LYS A 247 -9.88 -18.77 18.54
C LYS A 247 -9.23 -18.76 17.16
N ILE A 248 -9.68 -19.67 16.30
CA ILE A 248 -9.29 -19.71 14.89
C ILE A 248 -10.27 -18.84 14.11
N PHE A 249 -9.73 -17.93 13.29
CA PHE A 249 -10.47 -17.13 12.34
C PHE A 249 -9.97 -17.44 10.93
N MET A 250 -10.88 -17.57 9.97
CA MET A 250 -10.52 -17.72 8.57
C MET A 250 -10.35 -16.33 7.96
N ALA A 251 -9.10 -15.94 7.68
CA ALA A 251 -8.78 -14.63 7.15
C ALA A 251 -8.24 -14.76 5.71
N PRO A 252 -8.39 -13.72 4.86
CA PRO A 252 -7.70 -13.62 3.59
C PRO A 252 -6.22 -14.01 3.67
N ALA A 253 -5.70 -14.76 2.70
CA ALA A 253 -4.30 -15.21 2.71
C ALA A 253 -3.31 -14.04 2.82
N VAL A 254 -3.65 -12.88 2.23
CA VAL A 254 -2.92 -11.61 2.37
C VAL A 254 -2.74 -11.21 3.85
N ILE A 255 -3.79 -11.32 4.67
CA ILE A 255 -3.75 -11.01 6.10
C ILE A 255 -2.94 -12.06 6.87
N ALA A 256 -3.12 -13.33 6.55
CA ALA A 256 -2.38 -14.41 7.20
C ALA A 256 -0.86 -14.27 6.95
N MET A 257 -0.48 -13.92 5.73
CA MET A 257 0.89 -13.66 5.34
C MET A 257 1.44 -12.40 6.05
N TYR A 258 0.70 -11.30 6.09
CA TYR A 258 1.09 -10.14 6.90
C TYR A 258 1.32 -10.50 8.37
N ASN A 259 0.39 -11.25 8.97
CA ASN A 259 0.49 -11.67 10.38
C ASN A 259 1.72 -12.54 10.64
N ARG A 260 2.00 -13.50 9.75
CA ARG A 260 3.19 -14.34 9.82
C ARG A 260 4.46 -13.49 9.86
N PHE A 261 4.45 -12.36 9.16
CA PHE A 261 5.66 -11.63 8.83
C PHE A 261 5.91 -10.39 9.69
N MET A 262 4.86 -9.71 10.12
CA MET A 262 4.98 -8.49 10.91
C MET A 262 4.68 -8.69 12.40
N ASN A 263 4.20 -9.88 12.82
CA ASN A 263 3.87 -10.24 14.21
C ASN A 263 3.13 -9.14 15.00
N GLY A 264 2.35 -8.30 14.32
CA GLY A 264 1.96 -6.97 14.82
C GLY A 264 0.46 -6.73 14.93
N VAL A 265 -0.36 -7.77 14.99
CA VAL A 265 -1.80 -7.62 15.23
C VAL A 265 -2.21 -8.60 16.33
N ASP A 266 -1.83 -8.32 17.56
CA ASP A 266 -2.63 -8.73 18.72
C ASP A 266 -3.11 -7.45 19.43
#